data_AF-A0A7X8PF66-F1
#
_entry.id   AF-A0A7X8PF66-F1
#
_cell.length_a   1.000
_cell.length_b   1.000
_cell.length_c   1.000
_cell.angle_alpha   90.00
_cell.angle_beta   90.00
_cell.angle_gamma   90.00
#
_symmetry.space_group_name_H-M   'P 1'
#
loop_
_entity.id
_entity.type
_entity.pdbx_description
1 polymer ?
#
loop_
_entity_poly.entity_id
_entity_poly.type
_entity_poly.pdbx_seq_one_letter_code
_entity_poly.pdbx_strand_id
1 'polypeptide(L)'
;MKSLDLVAVGRLLAAPMLALVVLAAALAPAAAGEVRLGKNVRIGGHDFSNQTFDSKHRAKIYLYNGKPRKEGCVWRKDGHGGRMKVCHLQRK
;
A
#
# COMPACT_ATOMS: atom_id res chain seq x y z
N MET A 1 46.81 26.64 6.40
CA MET A 1 45.52 27.21 6.85
C MET A 1 44.51 27.08 5.71
N LYS A 2 43.85 25.92 5.55
CA LYS A 2 42.84 25.68 4.48
C LYS A 2 41.99 24.42 4.70
N SER A 3 42.39 23.57 5.64
CA SER A 3 41.78 22.26 5.93
C SER A 3 40.77 22.27 7.08
N LEU A 4 40.77 23.28 7.96
CA LEU A 4 39.83 23.39 9.09
C LEU A 4 38.46 23.94 8.66
N ASP A 5 38.42 24.81 7.65
CA ASP A 5 37.16 25.41 7.15
C ASP A 5 36.27 24.39 6.43
N LEU A 6 36.86 23.41 5.73
CA LEU A 6 36.13 22.33 5.06
C LEU A 6 35.44 21.37 6.04
N VAL A 7 36.08 21.09 7.18
CA VAL A 7 35.53 20.20 8.22
C VAL A 7 34.39 20.89 8.97
N ALA A 8 34.48 22.20 9.21
CA ALA A 8 33.42 22.98 9.84
C ALA A 8 32.19 23.12 8.94
N VAL A 9 32.38 23.43 7.65
CA VAL A 9 31.28 23.54 6.66
C VAL A 9 30.57 22.18 6.46
N GLY A 10 31.32 21.08 6.42
CA GLY A 10 30.75 19.73 6.32
C GLY A 10 29.86 19.34 7.51
N ARG A 11 30.17 19.80 8.72
CA ARG A 11 29.35 19.55 9.93
C ARG A 11 28.12 20.45 10.03
N LEU A 12 28.21 21.71 9.58
CA LEU A 12 27.09 22.65 9.53
C LEU A 12 26.02 22.26 8.50
N LEU A 13 26.41 21.59 7.42
CA LEU A 13 25.49 21.13 6.38
C LEU A 13 24.92 19.72 6.63
N ALA A 14 25.54 18.94 7.52
CA ALA A 14 25.11 17.57 7.81
C ALA A 14 23.73 17.51 8.46
N ALA A 15 23.44 18.39 9.42
CA ALA A 15 22.14 18.43 10.10
C ALA A 15 20.97 18.82 9.17
N PRO A 16 21.05 19.90 8.37
CA PRO A 16 19.97 20.25 7.44
C PRO A 16 19.82 19.22 6.30
N MET A 17 20.92 18.63 5.81
CA MET A 17 20.85 17.53 4.83
C MET A 17 20.14 16.30 5.40
N LEU A 18 20.47 15.90 6.63
CA LEU A 18 19.82 14.77 7.29
C LEU A 18 18.33 15.04 7.52
N ALA A 19 17.97 16.25 7.94
CA ALA A 19 16.58 16.66 8.10
C ALA A 19 15.82 16.61 6.76
N LEU A 20 16.45 17.02 5.66
CA LEU A 20 15.86 16.97 4.33
C LEU A 20 15.64 15.52 3.87
N VAL A 21 16.59 14.61 4.13
CA VAL A 21 16.47 13.19 3.81
C VAL A 21 15.37 12.52 4.63
N VAL A 22 15.29 12.82 5.94
CA VAL A 22 14.23 12.29 6.82
C VAL A 22 12.86 12.81 6.37
N LEU A 23 12.75 14.09 6.03
CA LEU A 23 11.51 14.68 5.53
C LEU A 23 11.09 14.06 4.18
N ALA A 24 12.04 13.87 3.27
CA ALA A 24 11.78 13.21 1.98
C ALA A 24 11.34 11.74 2.16
N ALA A 25 11.95 11.01 3.10
CA ALA A 25 11.56 9.64 3.42
C ALA A 25 10.17 9.57 4.10
N ALA A 26 9.84 10.54 4.96
CA ALA A 26 8.53 10.61 5.62
C ALA A 26 7.40 10.98 4.65
N LEU A 27 7.71 11.76 3.61
CA LEU A 27 6.77 12.15 2.56
C LEU A 27 6.76 11.18 1.37
N ALA A 28 7.65 10.19 1.35
CA ALA A 28 7.64 9.17 0.31
C ALA A 28 6.30 8.41 0.40
N PRO A 29 5.54 8.31 -0.72
CA PRO A 29 4.34 7.49 -0.74
C PRO A 29 4.73 6.09 -0.28
N ALA A 30 3.97 5.52 0.67
CA ALA A 30 4.11 4.11 1.00
C ALA A 30 3.95 3.34 -0.32
N ALA A 31 5.05 2.75 -0.81
CA ALA A 31 5.00 1.93 -2.01
C ALA A 31 3.91 0.88 -1.77
N ALA A 32 2.95 0.79 -2.69
CA ALA A 32 1.87 -0.18 -2.58
C ALA A 32 2.49 -1.58 -2.54
N GLY A 33 2.65 -2.09 -1.32
CA GLY A 33 3.28 -3.38 -1.06
C GLY A 33 2.43 -4.50 -1.63
N GLU A 34 3.09 -5.54 -2.10
CA GLU A 34 2.42 -6.75 -2.52
C GLU A 34 1.88 -7.51 -1.30
N VAL A 35 0.60 -7.83 -1.33
CA VAL A 35 -0.08 -8.62 -0.30
C VAL A 35 -0.36 -10.01 -0.86
N ARG A 36 0.25 -11.03 -0.27
CA ARG A 36 0.00 -12.44 -0.60
C ARG A 36 -0.88 -13.08 0.46
N LEU A 37 -2.10 -13.44 0.10
CA LEU A 37 -2.98 -14.22 0.96
C LEU A 37 -2.60 -15.69 0.86
N GLY A 38 -2.23 -16.27 2.00
CA GLY A 38 -1.87 -17.68 2.10
C GLY A 38 -3.07 -18.62 1.97
N LYS A 39 -2.90 -19.85 2.46
CA LYS A 39 -3.97 -20.85 2.48
C LYS A 39 -4.99 -20.55 3.59
N ASN A 40 -6.24 -20.97 3.39
CA ASN A 40 -7.35 -20.85 4.33
C ASN A 40 -7.67 -19.41 4.77
N VAL A 41 -7.37 -18.41 3.94
CA VAL A 41 -7.74 -17.03 4.21
C VAL A 41 -9.19 -16.81 3.79
N ARG A 42 -10.04 -16.41 4.73
CA ARG A 42 -11.45 -16.13 4.47
C ARG A 42 -11.82 -14.70 4.87
N ILE A 43 -12.61 -14.04 4.04
CA ILE A 43 -13.09 -12.68 4.27
C ILE A 43 -14.61 -12.68 4.09
N GLY A 44 -15.36 -12.32 5.14
CA GLY A 44 -16.82 -12.42 5.13
C GLY A 44 -17.32 -13.86 4.85
N GLY A 45 -16.59 -14.87 5.32
CA GLY A 45 -16.90 -16.28 5.05
C GLY A 45 -16.62 -16.78 3.62
N HIS A 46 -16.08 -15.93 2.74
CA HIS A 46 -15.70 -16.28 1.37
C HIS A 46 -14.22 -16.63 1.29
N ASP A 47 -13.86 -17.54 0.38
CA ASP A 47 -12.48 -17.97 0.21
C ASP A 47 -11.64 -16.95 -0.57
N PHE A 48 -10.56 -16.49 0.07
CA PHE A 48 -9.54 -15.61 -0.50
C PHE A 48 -8.15 -16.25 -0.52
N SER A 49 -8.09 -17.57 -0.35
CA SER A 49 -6.83 -18.30 -0.30
C SER A 49 -6.02 -18.18 -1.60
N ASN A 50 -4.70 -18.11 -1.47
CA ASN A 50 -3.74 -18.10 -2.56
C ASN A 50 -3.95 -16.94 -3.57
N GLN A 51 -4.47 -15.81 -3.10
CA GLN A 51 -4.62 -14.60 -3.93
C GLN A 51 -3.51 -13.60 -3.61
N THR A 52 -2.96 -12.97 -4.64
CA THR A 52 -1.99 -11.90 -4.51
C THR A 52 -2.60 -10.59 -5.00
N PHE A 53 -2.38 -9.53 -4.24
CA PHE A 53 -2.78 -8.18 -4.59
C PHE A 53 -1.56 -7.26 -4.61
N ASP A 54 -1.38 -6.56 -5.72
CA ASP A 54 -0.24 -5.68 -5.97
C ASP A 54 -0.74 -4.32 -6.50
N SER A 55 0.17 -3.46 -6.95
CA SER A 55 -0.16 -2.13 -7.48
C SER A 55 -1.06 -2.16 -8.72
N LYS A 56 -1.02 -3.25 -9.51
CA LYS A 56 -1.81 -3.48 -10.73
C LYS A 56 -3.01 -4.39 -10.50
N HIS A 57 -3.00 -5.22 -9.46
CA HIS A 57 -4.06 -6.15 -9.10
C HIS A 57 -4.55 -5.84 -7.70
N ARG A 58 -5.46 -4.87 -7.57
CA ARG A 58 -5.91 -4.39 -6.27
C ARG A 58 -7.21 -5.07 -5.83
N ALA A 59 -7.51 -5.03 -4.53
CA ALA A 59 -8.81 -5.46 -4.00
C ALA A 59 -9.51 -4.33 -3.23
N LYS A 60 -10.84 -4.29 -3.34
CA LYS A 60 -11.72 -3.48 -2.52
C LYS A 60 -12.87 -4.35 -2.02
N ILE A 61 -12.87 -4.65 -0.74
CA ILE A 61 -13.81 -5.60 -0.14
C ILE A 61 -14.75 -4.84 0.79
N TYR A 62 -16.02 -4.83 0.45
CA TYR A 62 -17.09 -4.27 1.24
C TYR A 62 -17.79 -5.39 2.01
N LEU A 63 -17.85 -5.25 3.34
CA LEU A 63 -18.50 -6.19 4.24
C LEU A 63 -19.79 -5.59 4.78
N TYR A 64 -20.91 -6.31 4.65
CA TYR A 64 -22.24 -5.87 5.06
C TYR A 64 -22.82 -6.77 6.15
N ASN A 65 -23.55 -6.21 7.12
CA ASN A 65 -24.21 -7.01 8.17
C ASN A 65 -25.44 -7.79 7.64
N GLY A 66 -26.01 -7.39 6.51
CA GLY A 66 -27.10 -8.08 5.81
C GLY A 66 -26.76 -8.38 4.36
N LYS A 67 -27.68 -8.99 3.63
CA LYS A 67 -27.45 -9.39 2.23
C LYS A 67 -27.20 -8.16 1.33
N PRO A 68 -26.02 -8.04 0.70
CA PRO A 68 -25.75 -6.94 -0.22
C PRO A 68 -26.58 -7.06 -1.49
N ARG A 69 -26.99 -5.90 -2.07
CA ARG A 69 -27.79 -5.84 -3.31
C ARG A 69 -27.10 -6.50 -4.51
N LYS A 70 -25.77 -6.52 -4.52
CA LYS A 70 -24.93 -7.08 -5.60
C LYS A 70 -23.85 -7.96 -4.98
N GLU A 71 -24.27 -9.07 -4.37
CA GLU A 71 -23.35 -9.99 -3.72
C GLU A 71 -22.36 -10.60 -4.71
N GLY A 72 -21.10 -10.73 -4.26
CA GLY A 72 -20.03 -11.39 -5.01
C GLY A 72 -18.86 -10.47 -5.31
N CYS A 73 -17.90 -11.01 -6.07
CA CYS A 73 -16.67 -10.34 -6.45
C CYS A 73 -16.58 -10.20 -7.98
N VAL A 74 -16.22 -9.01 -8.44
CA VAL A 74 -16.02 -8.73 -9.86
C VAL A 74 -14.71 -7.99 -10.09
N TRP A 75 -14.02 -8.35 -11.17
CA TRP A 75 -12.86 -7.60 -11.61
C TRP A 75 -13.30 -6.43 -12.50
N ARG A 76 -12.81 -5.23 -12.18
CA ARG A 76 -13.02 -4.00 -12.96
C ARG A 76 -11.68 -3.45 -13.39
N LYS A 77 -11.66 -2.67 -14.49
CA LYS A 77 -10.49 -1.85 -14.83
C LYS A 77 -10.36 -0.74 -13.77
N ASP A 78 -9.15 -0.46 -13.32
CA ASP A 78 -8.91 0.50 -12.24
C ASP A 78 -8.58 1.93 -12.72
N GLY A 79 -8.53 2.15 -14.04
CA GLY A 79 -8.21 3.45 -14.65
C GLY A 79 -6.72 3.77 -14.74
N HIS A 80 -5.85 2.97 -14.12
CA HIS A 80 -4.40 3.17 -14.08
C HIS A 80 -3.62 2.05 -14.79
N GLY A 81 -4.28 1.33 -15.70
CA GLY A 81 -3.69 0.19 -16.41
C GLY A 81 -3.72 -1.13 -15.65
N GLY A 82 -4.36 -1.17 -14.47
CA GLY A 82 -4.56 -2.36 -13.66
C GLY A 82 -6.01 -2.84 -13.62
N ARG A 83 -6.24 -3.80 -12.72
CA ARG A 83 -7.55 -4.36 -12.40
C ARG A 83 -7.78 -4.28 -10.91
N MET A 84 -9.01 -3.96 -10.53
CA MET A 84 -9.49 -3.94 -9.16
C MET A 84 -10.57 -5.00 -8.97
N LYS A 85 -10.34 -5.92 -8.03
CA LYS A 85 -11.36 -6.87 -7.56
C LYS A 85 -12.24 -6.16 -6.56
N VAL A 86 -13.47 -5.85 -6.96
CA VAL A 86 -14.47 -5.24 -6.09
C VAL A 86 -15.40 -6.32 -5.59
N CYS A 87 -15.46 -6.50 -4.28
CA CYS A 87 -16.29 -7.50 -3.63
C CYS A 87 -17.32 -6.83 -2.72
N HIS A 88 -18.56 -7.30 -2.79
CA HIS A 88 -19.62 -6.97 -1.84
C HIS A 88 -20.07 -8.27 -1.19
N LEU A 89 -19.70 -8.47 0.08
CA LEU A 89 -19.89 -9.73 0.79
C LEU A 89 -20.71 -9.49 2.05
N GLN A 90 -21.59 -10.42 2.37
CA GLN A 90 -22.22 -10.44 3.68
C GLN A 90 -21.21 -10.93 4.74
N ARG A 91 -21.20 -10.31 5.93
CA ARG A 91 -20.51 -10.84 7.10
C ARG A 91 -21.24 -12.10 7.55
N LYS A 92 -20.48 -13.19 7.69
CA LYS A 92 -20.92 -14.39 8.38
C LYS A 92 -20.47 -14.34 9.83
#